data_AF-A0A8B6E5U8-F1
#
_entry.id   AF-A0A8B6E5U8-F1
#
_cell.length_a   1.000
_cell.length_b   1.000
_cell.length_c   1.000
_cell.angle_alpha   90.00
_cell.angle_beta   90.00
_cell.angle_gamma   90.00
#
_symmetry.space_group_name_H-M   'P 1'
#
loop_
_entity.id
_entity.type
_entity.pdbx_description
1 polymer ?
#
loop_
_entity_poly.entity_id
_entity_poly.type
_entity_poly.pdbx_seq_one_letter_code
_entity_poly.pdbx_strand_id
1 'polypeptide(L)'
;MSGGIAYIYDKTQVFAKKCNMESVSLNPLDLQEDLTFVKDLLAEFKGKTGSDVAAFILENWETERKCFVKVYPHEYRRVVEEKAADEAAEKLKKEQEMKDGLVNGEEDTKEYDEDMINTIEEDDEGESKTSFSVDYEYSTSKYRRDFQISVGTLSTLSIIYAGYRTWVWSKRAGKPAIDFQTIINFLFFASGSLANIFFVITFGIAFYFLTFFKGQNTVFLFHITGLAEREWLALFGSGFALKCLQMAHMIIMQCTADVFLIDWERPKHVVATSEKKTGSNVSIWRTYFVANEWNEIQTLRKINQIFQIFAVIFFLNVVGFENVATKDPDGRIIKDTTSYRAEDSTMFRYAIGASVYILVALCQWIFFTLIYERFVEDKVRQFVDLCSMSNISVFVMAHAQFGYYVHGKSVHGKADTNMGDMFDMMRREEEDLCGKRGLLPDTDQQTFMMALPRKLRVKYETVMLPVALEGSGAVGGAGKSKETIINTKTNAYNVVNKFLAGFVDHSLKEIDYVVKDKTLLESIMDTEFLDASEKGIFYNDDGHSFDRALFYGNESALVVFDTLLFCIIDLIFQNFVLAGVLTYLITELIAMARDSGGRMNLAKKTLVDQRFLI
;
A
#
# COMPACT_ATOMS: atom_id res chain seq x y z
N MET A 1 -9.70 47.78 29.26
CA MET A 1 -10.76 47.56 28.25
C MET A 1 -10.08 46.94 27.04
N SER A 2 -10.31 45.66 26.77
CA SER A 2 -9.60 44.90 25.71
C SER A 2 -10.41 44.72 24.41
N GLY A 3 -11.70 45.06 24.41
CA GLY A 3 -12.55 45.01 23.20
C GLY A 3 -13.77 45.94 23.31
N GLY A 4 -14.28 46.39 22.16
CA GLY A 4 -15.42 47.30 22.03
C GLY A 4 -15.05 48.79 21.98
N ILE A 5 -16.05 49.64 21.75
CA ILE A 5 -15.95 51.11 21.73
C ILE A 5 -16.89 51.64 22.82
N ALA A 6 -16.44 52.65 23.58
CA ALA A 6 -17.29 53.33 24.56
C ALA A 6 -17.36 54.83 24.26
N TYR A 7 -18.54 55.43 24.49
CA TYR A 7 -18.77 56.85 24.34
C TYR A 7 -19.15 57.45 25.69
N ILE A 8 -18.46 58.50 26.10
CA ILE A 8 -18.55 59.04 27.46
C ILE A 8 -18.89 60.51 27.39
N TYR A 9 -19.99 60.91 28.02
CA TYR A 9 -20.40 62.30 28.14
C TYR A 9 -19.68 62.95 29.33
N ASP A 10 -18.71 63.82 29.07
CA ASP A 10 -17.92 64.53 30.08
C ASP A 10 -18.07 66.05 29.95
N LYS A 11 -19.13 66.57 30.58
CA LYS A 11 -19.40 68.02 30.67
C LYS A 11 -18.34 68.79 31.47
N THR A 12 -17.60 68.12 32.35
CA THR A 12 -16.63 68.75 33.27
C THR A 12 -15.19 68.70 32.79
N GLN A 13 -14.90 67.97 31.70
CA GLN A 13 -13.56 67.73 31.15
C GLN A 13 -12.56 67.14 32.18
N VAL A 14 -13.05 66.30 33.10
CA VAL A 14 -12.22 65.65 34.13
C VAL A 14 -11.94 64.17 33.80
N PHE A 15 -12.63 63.59 32.81
CA PHE A 15 -12.60 62.17 32.51
C PHE A 15 -11.19 61.66 32.16
N ALA A 16 -10.39 62.45 31.44
CA ALA A 16 -9.01 62.09 31.10
C ALA A 16 -8.15 61.77 32.33
N LYS A 17 -8.40 62.41 33.49
CA LYS A 17 -7.69 62.14 34.76
C LYS A 17 -8.19 60.90 35.49
N LYS A 18 -9.37 60.39 35.13
CA LYS A 18 -10.03 59.24 35.76
C LYS A 18 -9.90 57.96 34.92
N CYS A 19 -9.38 58.06 33.70
CA CYS A 19 -9.21 56.94 32.78
C CYS A 19 -7.85 56.27 32.97
N ASN A 20 -7.81 54.92 32.97
CA ASN A 20 -6.55 54.19 32.86
C ASN A 20 -6.07 54.21 31.40
N MET A 21 -5.05 55.02 31.11
CA MET A 21 -4.51 55.23 29.75
C MET A 21 -3.56 54.11 29.27
N GLU A 22 -3.34 53.06 30.06
CA GLU A 22 -2.41 51.97 29.71
C GLU A 22 -2.87 51.18 28.48
N SER A 23 -4.18 51.01 28.28
CA SER A 23 -4.73 50.12 27.25
C SER A 23 -5.72 50.79 26.27
N VAL A 24 -5.97 52.09 26.41
CA VAL A 24 -7.01 52.81 25.64
C VAL A 24 -6.56 54.20 25.21
N SER A 25 -7.09 54.65 24.08
CA SER A 25 -6.98 56.01 23.56
C SER A 25 -8.29 56.77 23.70
N LEU A 26 -8.19 58.08 23.92
CA LEU A 26 -9.32 59.00 24.05
C LEU A 26 -9.34 59.91 22.82
N ASN A 27 -10.40 59.83 22.02
CA ASN A 27 -10.57 60.60 20.80
C ASN A 27 -11.83 61.47 20.85
N PRO A 28 -11.85 62.63 20.19
CA PRO A 28 -13.08 63.40 19.98
C PRO A 28 -14.08 62.64 19.09
N LEU A 29 -15.36 62.97 19.24
CA LEU A 29 -16.46 62.37 18.48
C LEU A 29 -16.67 63.09 17.13
N ASP A 30 -15.75 62.90 16.19
CA ASP A 30 -15.75 63.64 14.91
C ASP A 30 -16.33 62.84 13.72
N LEU A 31 -16.31 61.50 13.79
CA LEU A 31 -16.74 60.65 12.68
C LEU A 31 -18.28 60.63 12.56
N GLN A 32 -18.79 60.80 11.33
CA GLN A 32 -20.23 60.92 11.08
C GLN A 32 -21.02 59.65 11.45
N GLU A 33 -20.40 58.47 11.29
CA GLU A 33 -20.97 57.19 11.71
C GLU A 33 -21.12 57.11 13.24
N ASP A 34 -20.09 57.49 13.99
CA ASP A 34 -20.12 57.51 15.45
C ASP A 34 -21.17 58.50 15.98
N LEU A 35 -21.29 59.67 15.34
CA LEU A 35 -22.28 60.69 15.70
C LEU A 35 -23.71 60.17 15.53
N THR A 36 -23.97 59.45 14.43
CA THR A 36 -25.29 58.87 14.17
C THR A 36 -25.61 57.78 15.19
N PHE A 37 -24.64 56.88 15.42
CA PHE A 37 -24.78 55.79 16.39
C PHE A 37 -25.08 56.27 17.81
N VAL A 38 -24.32 57.24 18.33
CA VAL A 38 -24.53 57.78 19.68
C VAL A 38 -25.88 58.48 19.80
N LYS A 39 -26.30 59.20 18.75
CA LYS A 39 -27.58 59.90 18.72
C LYS A 39 -28.76 58.93 18.74
N ASP A 40 -28.70 57.87 17.95
CA ASP A 40 -29.74 56.84 17.90
C ASP A 40 -29.83 56.06 19.22
N LEU A 41 -28.68 55.73 19.82
CA LEU A 41 -28.62 55.07 21.11
C LEU A 41 -29.23 55.94 22.23
N LEU A 42 -28.99 57.26 22.21
CA LEU A 42 -29.61 58.19 23.15
C LEU A 42 -31.12 58.33 22.94
N ALA A 43 -31.59 58.30 21.69
CA ALA A 43 -33.02 58.34 21.37
C ALA A 43 -33.74 57.09 21.86
N GLU A 44 -33.14 55.91 21.65
CA GLU A 44 -33.63 54.64 22.18
C GLU A 44 -33.66 54.66 23.72
N PHE A 45 -32.57 55.12 24.35
CA PHE A 45 -32.47 55.22 25.80
C PHE A 45 -33.53 56.17 26.39
N LYS A 46 -33.77 57.33 25.78
CA LYS A 46 -34.86 58.24 26.17
C LYS A 46 -36.22 57.54 26.05
N GLY A 47 -36.48 56.85 24.95
CA GLY A 47 -37.75 56.13 24.73
C GLY A 47 -38.02 55.06 25.80
N LYS A 48 -36.97 54.36 26.25
CA LYS A 48 -37.08 53.30 27.25
C LYS A 48 -37.09 53.78 28.70
N THR A 49 -36.46 54.91 29.01
CA THR A 49 -36.23 55.35 30.40
C THR A 49 -36.93 56.65 30.79
N GLY A 50 -37.39 57.44 29.82
CA GLY A 50 -37.94 58.78 30.07
C GLY A 50 -36.92 59.79 30.60
N SER A 51 -35.61 59.56 30.41
CA SER A 51 -34.55 60.40 30.98
C SER A 51 -34.56 61.84 30.47
N ASP A 52 -34.74 62.80 31.38
CA ASP A 52 -34.66 64.25 31.11
C ASP A 52 -33.27 64.68 30.62
N VAL A 53 -32.21 64.00 31.07
CA VAL A 53 -30.84 64.30 30.66
C VAL A 53 -30.62 63.89 29.20
N ALA A 54 -31.14 62.73 28.79
CA ALA A 54 -31.07 62.30 27.40
C ALA A 54 -31.91 63.21 26.49
N ALA A 55 -33.08 63.66 26.96
CA ALA A 55 -33.90 64.65 26.26
C ALA A 55 -33.15 65.97 26.03
N PHE A 56 -32.51 66.49 27.07
CA PHE A 56 -31.72 67.72 27.00
C PHE A 56 -30.54 67.62 26.02
N ILE A 57 -29.82 66.48 26.02
CA ILE A 57 -28.69 66.24 25.11
C ILE A 57 -29.16 66.14 23.65
N LEU A 58 -30.28 65.48 23.38
CA LEU A 58 -30.84 65.37 22.03
C LEU A 58 -31.37 66.70 21.48
N GLU A 59 -31.98 67.53 22.34
CA GLU A 59 -32.47 68.87 21.97
C GLU A 59 -31.33 69.85 21.69
N ASN A 60 -30.19 69.72 22.37
CA ASN A 60 -29.02 70.59 22.24
C ASN A 60 -27.82 69.90 21.57
N TRP A 61 -28.09 68.93 20.70
CA TRP A 61 -27.09 67.99 20.15
C TRP A 61 -25.84 68.67 19.56
N GLU A 62 -26.01 69.74 18.79
CA GLU A 62 -24.90 70.43 18.12
C GLU A 62 -23.86 71.01 19.09
N THR A 63 -24.29 71.38 20.30
CA THR A 63 -23.41 71.91 21.35
C THR A 63 -22.90 70.79 22.25
N GLU A 64 -23.80 69.90 22.66
CA GLU A 64 -23.50 68.87 23.66
C GLU A 64 -22.67 67.71 23.09
N ARG A 65 -22.69 67.46 21.78
CA ARG A 65 -21.83 66.43 21.15
C ARG A 65 -20.34 66.66 21.39
N LYS A 66 -19.91 67.91 21.56
CA LYS A 66 -18.50 68.28 21.82
C LYS A 66 -18.02 67.84 23.20
N CYS A 67 -18.94 67.51 24.10
CA CYS A 67 -18.62 66.98 25.43
C CYS A 67 -18.50 65.45 25.44
N PHE A 68 -18.67 64.77 24.31
CA PHE A 68 -18.46 63.33 24.21
C PHE A 68 -17.01 62.98 23.88
N VAL A 69 -16.50 61.97 24.59
CA VAL A 69 -15.19 61.37 24.36
C VAL A 69 -15.39 59.92 23.94
N LYS A 70 -14.79 59.54 22.81
CA LYS A 70 -14.72 58.16 22.32
C LYS A 70 -13.51 57.47 22.96
N VAL A 71 -13.75 56.37 23.67
CA VAL A 71 -12.72 55.51 24.25
C VAL A 71 -12.51 54.31 23.36
N TYR A 72 -11.26 54.10 22.98
CA TYR A 72 -10.90 53.17 21.93
C TYR A 72 -9.66 52.34 22.32
N PRO A 73 -9.78 51.02 22.53
CA PRO A 73 -8.65 50.14 22.90
C PRO A 73 -7.57 50.06 21.83
N HIS A 74 -6.30 50.06 22.26
CA HIS A 74 -5.16 50.00 21.34
C HIS A 74 -5.10 48.70 20.52
N GLU A 75 -5.43 47.55 21.12
CA GLU A 75 -5.42 46.26 20.41
C GLU A 75 -6.55 46.16 19.38
N TYR A 76 -7.74 46.68 19.70
CA TYR A 76 -8.87 46.72 18.76
C TYR A 76 -8.54 47.59 17.54
N ARG A 77 -7.84 48.72 17.75
CA ARG A 77 -7.31 49.56 16.67
C ARG A 77 -6.45 48.79 15.68
N ARG A 78 -5.49 48.02 16.21
CA ARG A 78 -4.53 47.28 15.40
C ARG A 78 -5.24 46.27 14.51
N VAL A 79 -6.21 45.54 15.06
CA VAL A 79 -6.97 44.53 14.31
C VAL A 79 -7.84 45.16 13.22
N VAL A 80 -8.46 46.32 13.47
CA VAL A 80 -9.28 47.03 12.46
C VAL A 80 -8.40 47.61 11.35
N GLU A 81 -7.25 48.21 11.69
CA GLU A 81 -6.30 48.75 10.71
C GLU A 81 -5.62 47.63 9.90
N GLU A 82 -5.32 46.48 10.51
CA GLU A 82 -4.76 45.29 9.86
C GLU A 82 -5.76 44.68 8.86
N LYS A 83 -7.03 44.53 9.25
CA LYS A 83 -8.10 44.09 8.34
C LYS A 83 -8.31 45.04 7.16
N ALA A 84 -8.32 46.36 7.40
CA ALA A 84 -8.45 47.34 6.33
C ALA A 84 -7.25 47.35 5.38
N ALA A 85 -6.04 47.10 5.89
CA ALA A 85 -4.82 46.98 5.09
C ALA A 85 -4.82 45.70 4.24
N ASP A 86 -5.29 44.58 4.80
CA ASP A 86 -5.43 43.30 4.09
C ASP A 86 -6.47 43.41 2.95
N GLU A 87 -7.62 44.04 3.20
CA GLU A 87 -8.65 44.29 2.19
C GLU A 87 -8.16 45.22 1.07
N ALA A 88 -7.36 46.24 1.40
CA ALA A 88 -6.76 47.14 0.42
C ALA A 88 -5.68 46.44 -0.43
N ALA A 89 -4.88 45.56 0.18
CA ALA A 89 -3.89 44.76 -0.52
C ALA A 89 -4.54 43.72 -1.45
N GLU A 90 -5.69 43.17 -1.06
CA GLU A 90 -6.47 42.23 -1.87
C GLU A 90 -7.11 42.92 -3.09
N LYS A 91 -7.62 44.15 -2.93
CA LYS A 91 -8.12 44.97 -4.05
C LYS A 91 -7.01 45.31 -5.05
N LEU A 92 -5.82 45.66 -4.57
CA LEU A 92 -4.64 45.93 -5.40
C LEU A 92 -4.17 44.69 -6.17
N LYS A 93 -4.24 43.49 -5.56
CA LYS A 93 -3.95 42.23 -6.23
C LYS A 93 -4.98 41.91 -7.31
N LYS A 94 -6.29 42.07 -7.02
CA LYS A 94 -7.37 41.87 -8.00
C LYS A 94 -7.27 42.82 -9.19
N GLU A 95 -6.85 44.07 -8.98
CA GLU A 95 -6.61 45.04 -10.06
C GLU A 95 -5.36 44.72 -10.91
N GLN A 96 -4.35 44.07 -10.33
CA GLN A 96 -3.16 43.61 -11.05
C GLN A 96 -3.45 42.31 -11.83
N GLU A 97 -4.19 41.37 -11.26
CA GLU A 97 -4.58 40.11 -11.88
C GLU A 97 -5.56 40.33 -13.06
N MET A 98 -6.41 41.36 -13.01
CA MET A 98 -7.31 41.73 -14.10
C MET A 98 -6.57 42.33 -15.32
N LYS A 99 -5.34 42.83 -15.16
CA LYS A 99 -4.54 43.43 -16.24
C LYS A 99 -3.70 42.43 -17.03
N ASP A 100 -3.40 41.25 -16.48
CA ASP A 100 -2.43 40.30 -17.06
C ASP A 100 -3.03 39.12 -17.84
N GLY A 101 -4.36 38.96 -17.87
CA GLY A 101 -5.09 38.26 -18.95
C GLY A 101 -5.14 36.71 -18.97
N LEU A 102 -6.28 36.23 -19.51
CA LEU A 102 -6.65 34.87 -19.95
C LEU A 102 -6.78 33.76 -18.88
N VAL A 103 -8.02 33.45 -18.47
CA VAL A 103 -8.64 32.10 -18.53
C VAL A 103 -10.16 32.24 -18.38
N ASN A 104 -10.90 31.65 -19.33
CA ASN A 104 -12.33 31.36 -19.23
C ASN A 104 -12.57 30.31 -18.13
N GLY A 105 -13.53 30.54 -17.25
CA GLY A 105 -14.07 29.51 -16.35
C GLY A 105 -15.37 30.01 -15.75
N GLU A 106 -16.49 29.42 -16.19
CA GLU A 106 -17.82 29.65 -15.65
C GLU A 106 -17.83 29.42 -14.13
N GLU A 107 -18.24 30.44 -13.37
CA GLU A 107 -18.65 30.30 -11.99
C GLU A 107 -20.03 29.62 -11.97
N ASP A 108 -20.05 28.31 -11.69
CA ASP A 108 -21.26 27.61 -11.29
C ASP A 108 -21.62 28.00 -9.85
N THR A 109 -22.26 29.16 -9.68
CA THR A 109 -23.13 29.41 -8.53
C THR A 109 -24.38 28.54 -8.70
N LYS A 110 -24.44 27.41 -7.99
CA LYS A 110 -25.72 26.77 -7.70
C LYS A 110 -26.37 27.51 -6.54
N GLU A 111 -27.26 28.42 -6.91
CA GLU A 111 -28.39 28.86 -6.10
C GLU A 111 -29.12 27.60 -5.63
N TYR A 112 -29.25 27.41 -4.31
CA TYR A 112 -30.25 26.47 -3.80
C TYR A 112 -31.60 27.13 -4.10
N ASP A 113 -32.46 26.45 -4.85
CA ASP A 113 -33.85 26.87 -5.09
C ASP A 113 -34.53 27.17 -3.74
N GLU A 114 -34.62 28.45 -3.40
CA GLU A 114 -35.58 28.98 -2.43
C GLU A 114 -36.96 28.93 -3.08
N ASP A 115 -37.54 27.74 -3.24
CA ASP A 115 -38.96 27.61 -3.57
C ASP A 115 -39.47 26.23 -3.13
N MET A 116 -39.56 26.03 -1.80
CA MET A 116 -40.62 25.24 -1.15
C MET A 116 -40.60 25.47 0.37
N ILE A 117 -40.83 26.71 0.79
CA ILE A 117 -41.39 26.99 2.12
C ILE A 117 -42.58 27.90 1.91
N ASN A 118 -43.75 27.29 1.73
CA ASN A 118 -45.04 27.75 2.27
C ASN A 118 -46.16 26.78 1.86
N THR A 119 -46.24 25.68 2.60
CA THR A 119 -47.54 25.08 2.92
C THR A 119 -47.49 24.73 4.39
N ILE A 120 -48.10 25.60 5.20
CA ILE A 120 -48.39 25.31 6.60
C ILE A 120 -49.57 24.33 6.56
N GLU A 121 -49.31 23.05 6.80
CA GLU A 121 -50.33 22.18 7.35
C GLU A 121 -50.37 22.45 8.85
N GLU A 122 -51.51 22.97 9.31
CA GLU A 122 -51.85 23.13 10.71
C GLU A 122 -52.03 21.73 11.32
N ASP A 123 -50.96 21.20 11.92
CA ASP A 123 -51.07 20.13 12.90
C ASP A 123 -51.14 20.75 14.31
N ASP A 124 -52.34 20.68 14.88
CA ASP A 124 -52.65 20.91 16.29
C ASP A 124 -51.80 19.95 17.17
N GLU A 125 -50.72 20.45 17.78
CA GLU A 125 -50.28 20.15 19.16
C GLU A 125 -48.92 20.84 19.45
N GLY A 126 -48.97 22.02 20.08
CA GLY A 126 -48.20 22.30 21.30
C GLY A 126 -46.66 22.28 21.36
N GLU A 127 -45.88 22.24 20.27
CA GLU A 127 -44.42 22.47 20.35
C GLU A 127 -43.91 23.50 19.32
N SER A 128 -43.47 24.66 19.81
CA SER A 128 -42.84 25.69 19.00
C SER A 128 -41.44 25.20 18.56
N LYS A 129 -41.31 24.65 17.34
CA LYS A 129 -40.01 24.32 16.75
C LYS A 129 -39.26 25.61 16.40
N THR A 130 -38.47 26.13 17.34
CA THR A 130 -37.49 27.18 17.06
C THR A 130 -36.30 26.57 16.33
N SER A 131 -36.02 27.00 15.09
CA SER A 131 -34.78 26.67 14.38
C SER A 131 -33.72 27.74 14.62
N PHE A 132 -32.48 27.31 14.80
CA PHE A 132 -31.31 28.18 14.94
C PHE A 132 -30.28 27.73 13.91
N SER A 133 -29.77 28.67 13.12
CA SER A 133 -28.69 28.42 12.15
C SER A 133 -27.44 29.18 12.58
N VAL A 134 -26.28 28.57 12.41
CA VAL A 134 -24.97 29.21 12.61
C VAL A 134 -24.14 28.96 11.37
N ASP A 135 -23.71 30.04 10.73
CA ASP A 135 -22.80 29.96 9.60
C ASP A 135 -21.37 29.93 10.10
N TYR A 136 -20.61 28.94 9.61
CA TYR A 136 -19.20 28.79 9.91
C TYR A 136 -18.40 28.83 8.61
N GLU A 137 -17.27 29.53 8.63
CA GLU A 137 -16.34 29.59 7.49
C GLU A 137 -15.04 28.85 7.81
N TYR A 138 -14.56 28.04 6.86
CA TYR A 138 -13.33 27.26 7.02
C TYR A 138 -12.45 27.34 5.77
N SER A 139 -11.22 27.86 5.94
CA SER A 139 -10.26 27.95 4.85
C SER A 139 -9.60 26.60 4.56
N THR A 140 -9.82 26.06 3.36
CA THR A 140 -9.18 24.83 2.87
C THR A 140 -7.76 25.03 2.32
N SER A 141 -7.29 26.28 2.27
CA SER A 141 -5.98 26.67 1.71
C SER A 141 -4.80 25.97 2.40
N LYS A 142 -4.82 25.92 3.74
CA LYS A 142 -3.79 25.26 4.54
C LYS A 142 -3.73 23.76 4.26
N TYR A 143 -4.90 23.10 4.24
CA TYR A 143 -5.01 21.68 3.91
C TYR A 143 -4.43 21.40 2.52
N ARG A 144 -4.83 22.17 1.51
CA ARG A 144 -4.37 21.97 0.13
C ARG A 144 -2.85 22.11 0.00
N ARG A 145 -2.27 23.11 0.66
CA ARG A 145 -0.81 23.30 0.71
C ARG A 145 -0.13 22.10 1.36
N ASP A 146 -0.61 21.65 2.51
CA ASP A 146 -0.01 20.54 3.26
C ASP A 146 -0.15 19.20 2.49
N PHE A 147 -1.27 19.00 1.80
CA PHE A 147 -1.51 17.90 0.87
C PHE A 147 -0.49 17.89 -0.28
N GLN A 148 -0.33 19.01 -0.97
CA GLN A 148 0.61 19.14 -2.09
C GLN A 148 2.06 18.94 -1.66
N ILE A 149 2.47 19.48 -0.50
CA ILE A 149 3.81 19.27 0.07
C ILE A 149 4.03 17.78 0.37
N SER A 150 3.05 17.11 0.98
CA SER A 150 3.14 15.69 1.33
C SER A 150 3.26 14.81 0.08
N VAL A 151 2.44 15.07 -0.94
CA VAL A 151 2.50 14.36 -2.22
C VAL A 151 3.84 14.60 -2.92
N GLY A 152 4.32 15.84 -3.01
CA GLY A 152 5.58 16.16 -3.68
C GLY A 152 6.80 15.53 -3.02
N THR A 153 6.92 15.69 -1.70
CA THR A 153 8.09 15.21 -0.93
C THR A 153 8.18 13.68 -0.89
N LEU A 154 7.08 13.00 -0.54
CA LEU A 154 7.07 11.54 -0.44
C LEU A 154 7.17 10.86 -1.81
N SER A 155 6.60 11.45 -2.87
CA SER A 155 6.75 10.93 -4.23
C SER A 155 8.19 11.02 -4.71
N THR A 156 8.92 12.09 -4.37
CA THR A 156 10.33 12.24 -4.73
C THR A 156 11.19 11.18 -4.03
N LEU A 157 10.98 10.95 -2.73
CA LEU A 157 11.66 9.87 -2.00
C LEU A 157 11.34 8.49 -2.59
N SER A 158 10.09 8.29 -3.01
CA SER A 158 9.63 7.06 -3.67
C SER A 158 10.35 6.80 -4.99
N ILE A 159 10.54 7.85 -5.81
CA ILE A 159 11.26 7.74 -7.08
C ILE A 159 12.74 7.42 -6.86
N ILE A 160 13.38 8.00 -5.84
CA ILE A 160 14.76 7.67 -5.46
C ILE A 160 14.85 6.20 -5.05
N TYR A 161 13.91 5.73 -4.23
CA TYR A 161 13.83 4.32 -3.83
C TYR A 161 13.61 3.39 -5.04
N ALA A 162 12.75 3.76 -5.98
CA ALA A 162 12.56 3.01 -7.22
C ALA A 162 13.82 2.96 -8.09
N GLY A 163 14.58 4.05 -8.15
CA GLY A 163 15.88 4.09 -8.82
C GLY A 163 16.88 3.13 -8.17
N TYR A 164 16.93 3.11 -6.83
CA TYR A 164 17.72 2.14 -6.09
C TYR A 164 17.29 0.69 -6.38
N ARG A 165 15.99 0.36 -6.31
CA ARG A 165 15.48 -0.99 -6.62
C ARG A 165 15.79 -1.41 -8.06
N THR A 166 15.74 -0.47 -9.00
CA THR A 166 16.13 -0.71 -10.40
C THR A 166 17.61 -1.03 -10.52
N TRP A 167 18.46 -0.31 -9.80
CA TRP A 167 19.90 -0.60 -9.76
C TRP A 167 20.19 -2.00 -9.19
N VAL A 168 19.53 -2.38 -8.09
CA VAL A 168 19.63 -3.75 -7.52
C VAL A 168 19.20 -4.80 -8.54
N TRP A 169 18.06 -4.58 -9.20
CA TRP A 169 17.58 -5.47 -10.26
C TRP A 169 18.58 -5.56 -11.42
N SER A 170 19.14 -4.43 -11.88
CA SER A 170 20.11 -4.38 -12.99
C SER A 170 21.38 -5.16 -12.65
N LYS A 171 21.83 -5.06 -11.39
CA LYS A 171 22.94 -5.86 -10.85
C LYS A 171 22.59 -7.35 -10.88
N ARG A 172 21.43 -7.75 -10.34
CA ARG A 172 20.96 -9.15 -10.31
C ARG A 172 20.70 -9.73 -11.72
N ALA A 173 20.40 -8.89 -12.70
CA ALA A 173 20.26 -9.26 -14.10
C ALA A 173 21.60 -9.35 -14.85
N GLY A 174 22.71 -8.92 -14.25
CA GLY A 174 24.03 -8.90 -14.88
C GLY A 174 24.16 -7.92 -16.05
N LYS A 175 23.37 -6.85 -16.02
CA LYS A 175 23.39 -5.78 -17.02
C LYS A 175 23.99 -4.51 -16.41
N PRO A 176 25.27 -4.20 -16.68
CA PRO A 176 25.91 -2.99 -16.16
C PRO A 176 25.51 -1.71 -16.90
N ALA A 177 24.92 -1.83 -18.10
CA ALA A 177 24.48 -0.69 -18.91
C ALA A 177 22.97 -0.42 -18.73
N ILE A 178 22.60 0.86 -18.87
CA ILE A 178 21.19 1.27 -18.89
C ILE A 178 20.61 0.95 -20.26
N ASP A 179 19.98 -0.22 -20.36
CA ASP A 179 19.22 -0.65 -21.53
C ASP A 179 17.77 -0.10 -21.48
N PHE A 180 17.07 -0.13 -22.62
CA PHE A 180 15.63 0.11 -22.69
C PHE A 180 14.83 -0.76 -21.69
N GLN A 181 15.25 -2.02 -21.49
CA GLN A 181 14.66 -2.91 -20.49
C GLN A 181 14.82 -2.39 -19.06
N THR A 182 15.96 -1.77 -18.74
CA THR A 182 16.22 -1.17 -17.42
C THR A 182 15.29 0.02 -17.19
N ILE A 183 15.03 0.82 -18.23
CA ILE A 183 14.08 1.95 -18.18
C ILE A 183 12.66 1.44 -17.96
N ILE A 184 12.22 0.40 -18.68
CA ILE A 184 10.90 -0.21 -18.47
C ILE A 184 10.75 -0.73 -17.04
N ASN A 185 11.75 -1.45 -16.52
CA ASN A 185 11.69 -1.95 -15.15
C ASN A 185 11.70 -0.81 -14.12
N PHE A 186 12.41 0.28 -14.38
CA PHE A 186 12.33 1.49 -13.55
C PHE A 186 10.89 2.03 -13.48
N LEU A 187 10.18 2.10 -14.61
CA LEU A 187 8.79 2.56 -14.63
C LEU A 187 7.87 1.66 -13.80
N PHE A 188 8.06 0.33 -13.83
CA PHE A 188 7.28 -0.60 -13.00
C PHE A 188 7.65 -0.54 -11.50
N PHE A 189 8.93 -0.37 -11.17
CA PHE A 189 9.34 -0.17 -9.78
C PHE A 189 8.88 1.19 -9.23
N ALA A 190 8.88 2.22 -10.08
CA ALA A 190 8.36 3.54 -9.76
C ALA A 190 6.85 3.51 -9.56
N SER A 191 6.09 2.84 -10.43
CA SER A 191 4.64 2.70 -10.27
C SER A 191 4.29 1.99 -8.96
N GLY A 192 4.98 0.91 -8.62
CA GLY A 192 4.77 0.20 -7.36
C GLY A 192 5.11 1.02 -6.11
N SER A 193 6.23 1.73 -6.14
CA SER A 193 6.65 2.56 -5.01
C SER A 193 5.72 3.78 -4.84
N LEU A 194 5.31 4.41 -5.95
CA LEU A 194 4.36 5.53 -5.93
C LEU A 194 2.98 5.07 -5.46
N ALA A 195 2.48 3.93 -5.91
CA ALA A 195 1.21 3.36 -5.46
C ALA A 195 1.16 3.19 -3.94
N ASN A 196 2.23 2.66 -3.35
CA ASN A 196 2.33 2.50 -1.90
C ASN A 196 2.32 3.84 -1.16
N ILE A 197 3.03 4.86 -1.68
CA ILE A 197 3.02 6.20 -1.08
C ILE A 197 1.66 6.88 -1.23
N PHE A 198 1.02 6.77 -2.40
CA PHE A 198 -0.32 7.32 -2.62
C PHE A 198 -1.33 6.67 -1.69
N PHE A 199 -1.24 5.36 -1.47
CA PHE A 199 -2.03 4.67 -0.46
C PHE A 199 -1.79 5.22 0.95
N VAL A 200 -0.53 5.38 1.38
CA VAL A 200 -0.22 5.92 2.71
C VAL A 200 -0.75 7.35 2.89
N ILE A 201 -0.64 8.20 1.88
CA ILE A 201 -1.14 9.58 1.93
C ILE A 201 -2.66 9.60 1.95
N THR A 202 -3.31 8.89 1.03
CA THR A 202 -4.78 8.88 0.92
C THR A 202 -5.42 8.28 2.16
N PHE A 203 -4.89 7.15 2.66
CA PHE A 203 -5.28 6.53 3.92
C PHE A 203 -5.03 7.43 5.13
N GLY A 204 -3.82 7.98 5.27
CA GLY A 204 -3.46 8.81 6.42
C GLY A 204 -4.34 10.06 6.54
N ILE A 205 -4.64 10.71 5.41
CA ILE A 205 -5.53 11.86 5.39
C ILE A 205 -6.98 11.44 5.68
N ALA A 206 -7.48 10.40 5.03
CA ALA A 206 -8.84 9.92 5.27
C ALA A 206 -9.07 9.49 6.73
N PHE A 207 -8.09 8.79 7.31
CA PHE A 207 -8.10 8.38 8.70
C PHE A 207 -7.97 9.56 9.67
N TYR A 208 -7.15 10.57 9.35
CA TYR A 208 -7.06 11.81 10.11
C TYR A 208 -8.43 12.51 10.16
N PHE A 209 -9.03 12.78 9.00
CA PHE A 209 -10.33 13.45 8.96
C PHE A 209 -11.40 12.61 9.65
N LEU A 210 -11.44 11.29 9.45
CA LEU A 210 -12.39 10.42 10.16
C LEU A 210 -12.25 10.57 11.69
N THR A 211 -11.03 10.46 12.21
CA THR A 211 -10.78 10.46 13.67
C THR A 211 -11.10 11.81 14.30
N PHE A 212 -10.61 12.90 13.71
CA PHE A 212 -10.76 14.24 14.27
C PHE A 212 -12.16 14.82 14.01
N PHE A 213 -12.74 14.60 12.82
CA PHE A 213 -14.09 15.08 12.51
C PHE A 213 -15.17 14.39 13.36
N LYS A 214 -15.02 13.08 13.62
CA LYS A 214 -15.96 12.33 14.47
C LYS A 214 -15.68 12.47 15.96
N GLY A 215 -14.46 12.86 16.33
CA GLY A 215 -14.05 13.12 17.70
C GLY A 215 -14.33 14.55 18.19
N GLN A 216 -15.04 15.37 17.41
CA GLN A 216 -15.23 16.79 17.73
C GLN A 216 -16.42 17.03 18.65
N ASN A 217 -16.17 17.67 19.80
CA ASN A 217 -17.22 18.17 20.71
C ASN A 217 -17.63 19.61 20.39
N THR A 218 -16.74 20.35 19.72
CA THR A 218 -16.95 21.72 19.22
C THR A 218 -16.51 21.74 17.77
N VAL A 219 -17.18 22.54 16.92
CA VAL A 219 -16.87 22.61 15.49
C VAL A 219 -15.46 23.15 15.29
N PHE A 220 -14.52 22.29 14.86
CA PHE A 220 -13.13 22.69 14.56
C PHE A 220 -12.66 22.22 13.19
N LEU A 221 -13.25 21.15 12.66
CA LEU A 221 -12.88 20.56 11.38
C LEU A 221 -14.13 20.35 10.54
N PHE A 222 -14.04 20.76 9.28
CA PHE A 222 -15.10 20.52 8.29
C PHE A 222 -14.76 19.33 7.43
N HIS A 223 -15.81 18.66 6.95
CA HIS A 223 -15.70 17.67 5.90
C HIS A 223 -15.13 18.32 4.62
N ILE A 224 -14.19 17.65 3.96
CA ILE A 224 -13.59 18.17 2.73
C ILE A 224 -14.58 18.00 1.57
N THR A 225 -14.99 19.11 0.97
CA THR A 225 -15.87 19.12 -0.20
C THR A 225 -15.23 19.84 -1.39
N GLY A 226 -15.78 19.63 -2.59
CA GLY A 226 -15.43 20.38 -3.79
C GLY A 226 -14.09 19.99 -4.40
N LEU A 227 -13.24 20.98 -4.68
CA LEU A 227 -11.98 20.77 -5.41
C LEU A 227 -10.99 19.87 -4.65
N ALA A 228 -10.90 20.03 -3.33
CA ALA A 228 -9.99 19.27 -2.48
C ALA A 228 -10.34 17.78 -2.41
N GLU A 229 -11.63 17.43 -2.45
CA GLU A 229 -12.09 16.05 -2.54
C GLU A 229 -11.73 15.44 -3.90
N ARG A 230 -11.89 16.20 -4.99
CA ARG A 230 -11.51 15.75 -6.36
C ARG A 230 -10.01 15.48 -6.48
N GLU A 231 -9.16 16.34 -5.91
CA GLU A 231 -7.71 16.13 -5.88
C GLU A 231 -7.33 14.85 -5.11
N TRP A 232 -7.99 14.60 -3.97
CA TRP A 232 -7.78 13.38 -3.19
C TRP A 232 -8.27 12.13 -3.94
N LEU A 233 -9.46 12.18 -4.57
CA LEU A 233 -10.01 11.08 -5.38
C LEU A 233 -9.12 10.74 -6.58
N ALA A 234 -8.56 11.76 -7.25
CA ALA A 234 -7.61 11.56 -8.35
C ALA A 234 -6.32 10.87 -7.89
N LEU A 235 -5.81 11.21 -6.69
CA LEU A 235 -4.66 10.55 -6.11
C LEU A 235 -4.97 9.09 -5.73
N PHE A 236 -6.14 8.83 -5.17
CA PHE A 236 -6.60 7.48 -4.84
C PHE A 236 -6.74 6.60 -6.10
N GLY A 237 -7.44 7.08 -7.12
CA GLY A 237 -7.63 6.37 -8.38
C GLY A 237 -6.32 6.10 -9.12
N SER A 238 -5.41 7.08 -9.16
CA SER A 238 -4.07 6.89 -9.73
C SER A 238 -3.22 5.89 -8.92
N GLY A 239 -3.31 5.92 -7.59
CA GLY A 239 -2.64 4.96 -6.71
C GLY A 239 -3.04 3.52 -7.01
N PHE A 240 -4.33 3.26 -7.20
CA PHE A 240 -4.80 1.93 -7.59
C PHE A 240 -4.35 1.53 -9.01
N ALA A 241 -4.46 2.42 -9.99
CA ALA A 241 -4.02 2.12 -11.36
C ALA A 241 -2.54 1.73 -11.39
N LEU A 242 -1.69 2.46 -10.67
CA LEU A 242 -0.27 2.14 -10.51
C LEU A 242 -0.06 0.81 -9.76
N LYS A 243 -0.88 0.50 -8.75
CA LYS A 243 -0.84 -0.77 -8.03
C LYS A 243 -1.18 -1.96 -8.93
N CYS A 244 -2.17 -1.83 -9.81
CA CYS A 244 -2.50 -2.84 -10.82
C CYS A 244 -1.32 -3.13 -11.74
N LEU A 245 -0.60 -2.08 -12.19
CA LEU A 245 0.61 -2.24 -13.00
C LEU A 245 1.72 -2.97 -12.25
N GLN A 246 1.94 -2.63 -10.97
CA GLN A 246 2.90 -3.33 -10.12
C GLN A 246 2.54 -4.82 -9.96
N MET A 247 1.26 -5.11 -9.70
CA MET A 247 0.78 -6.48 -9.53
C MET A 247 0.96 -7.32 -10.78
N ALA A 248 0.62 -6.78 -11.95
CA ALA A 248 0.85 -7.45 -13.22
C ALA A 248 2.33 -7.73 -13.46
N HIS A 249 3.21 -6.74 -13.20
CA HIS A 249 4.66 -6.91 -13.32
C HIS A 249 5.20 -7.98 -12.38
N MET A 250 4.75 -8.02 -11.12
CA MET A 250 5.14 -9.03 -10.15
C MET A 250 4.78 -10.44 -10.63
N ILE A 251 3.55 -10.65 -11.09
CA ILE A 251 3.07 -11.96 -11.59
C ILE A 251 3.87 -12.39 -12.81
N ILE A 252 4.13 -11.47 -13.75
CA ILE A 252 4.95 -11.76 -14.94
C ILE A 252 6.36 -12.19 -14.54
N MET A 253 7.00 -11.48 -13.60
CA MET A 253 8.34 -11.81 -13.14
C MET A 253 8.40 -13.17 -12.43
N GLN A 254 7.39 -13.51 -11.63
CA GLN A 254 7.31 -14.82 -10.97
C GLN A 254 7.03 -15.95 -11.97
N CYS A 255 6.12 -15.74 -12.94
CA CYS A 255 5.80 -16.72 -13.98
C CYS A 255 6.90 -16.91 -15.03
N THR A 256 7.94 -16.05 -15.05
CA THR A 256 9.05 -16.14 -15.99
C THR A 256 10.36 -16.61 -15.35
N ALA A 257 10.39 -16.78 -14.03
CA ALA A 257 11.55 -17.28 -13.29
C ALA A 257 11.94 -18.69 -13.74
N ASP A 258 13.25 -18.98 -13.83
CA ASP A 258 13.72 -20.29 -14.26
C ASP A 258 13.84 -21.23 -13.05
N VAL A 259 12.95 -22.22 -12.95
CA VAL A 259 13.01 -23.26 -11.90
C VAL A 259 13.54 -24.55 -12.50
N PHE A 260 14.58 -25.13 -11.89
CA PHE A 260 15.14 -26.42 -12.27
C PHE A 260 15.23 -27.36 -11.06
N LEU A 261 14.89 -28.64 -11.28
CA LEU A 261 14.94 -29.69 -10.26
C LEU A 261 16.15 -30.59 -10.52
N ILE A 262 17.10 -30.58 -9.59
CA ILE A 262 18.33 -31.37 -9.65
C ILE A 262 18.06 -32.71 -8.96
N ASP A 263 18.14 -33.80 -9.71
CA ASP A 263 18.00 -35.16 -9.17
C ASP A 263 19.38 -35.73 -8.85
N TRP A 264 19.60 -36.05 -7.57
CA TRP A 264 20.85 -36.58 -7.05
C TRP A 264 20.92 -38.11 -7.09
N GLU A 265 19.84 -38.80 -7.46
CA GLU A 265 19.80 -40.25 -7.50
C GLU A 265 20.68 -40.80 -8.63
N ARG A 266 21.41 -41.86 -8.31
CA ARG A 266 22.31 -42.51 -9.27
C ARG A 266 21.65 -43.76 -9.83
N PRO A 267 21.85 -44.08 -11.13
CA PRO A 267 21.32 -45.32 -11.70
C PRO A 267 21.90 -46.52 -10.95
N LYS A 268 21.04 -47.44 -10.49
CA LYS A 268 21.48 -48.63 -9.76
C LYS A 268 22.27 -49.53 -10.72
N HIS A 269 23.53 -49.79 -10.39
CA HIS A 269 24.32 -50.80 -11.09
C HIS A 269 23.82 -52.18 -10.66
N VAL A 270 23.03 -52.83 -11.51
CA VAL A 270 22.74 -54.26 -11.35
C VAL A 270 24.04 -55.01 -11.63
N VAL A 271 24.53 -55.76 -10.64
CA VAL A 271 25.68 -56.67 -10.80
C VAL A 271 25.31 -57.67 -11.90
N ALA A 272 26.14 -57.72 -12.94
CA ALA A 272 25.89 -58.50 -14.13
C ALA A 272 25.91 -60.00 -13.83
N THR A 273 24.74 -60.62 -13.68
CA THR A 273 24.55 -61.99 -14.17
C THR A 273 24.41 -61.94 -15.68
N SER A 274 25.16 -62.80 -16.36
CA SER A 274 25.36 -62.87 -17.81
C SER A 274 24.09 -62.61 -18.65
N GLU A 275 24.29 -61.77 -19.67
CA GLU A 275 23.38 -61.38 -20.76
C GLU A 275 22.40 -60.22 -20.49
N LYS A 276 22.71 -59.08 -21.15
CA LYS A 276 22.05 -57.76 -21.17
C LYS A 276 22.34 -56.84 -19.98
N LYS A 277 23.35 -55.97 -20.16
CA LYS A 277 23.52 -54.73 -19.38
C LYS A 277 22.39 -53.74 -19.75
N THR A 278 21.23 -53.88 -19.14
CA THR A 278 20.31 -52.74 -18.97
C THR A 278 20.56 -52.20 -17.57
N GLY A 279 21.33 -51.13 -17.47
CA GLY A 279 21.37 -50.36 -16.22
C GLY A 279 19.94 -49.91 -15.90
N SER A 280 19.49 -50.05 -14.65
CA SER A 280 18.17 -49.56 -14.28
C SER A 280 18.20 -48.03 -14.34
N ASN A 281 17.35 -47.45 -15.19
CA ASN A 281 17.18 -46.01 -15.25
C ASN A 281 16.65 -45.48 -13.92
N VAL A 282 17.01 -44.23 -13.60
CA VAL A 282 16.51 -43.54 -12.42
C VAL A 282 15.01 -43.28 -12.59
N SER A 283 14.23 -43.47 -11.51
CA SER A 283 12.81 -43.18 -11.50
C SER A 283 12.56 -41.67 -11.51
N ILE A 284 11.67 -41.20 -12.39
CA ILE A 284 11.29 -39.78 -12.51
C ILE A 284 10.22 -39.36 -11.49
N TRP A 285 9.56 -40.31 -10.82
CA TRP A 285 8.40 -40.03 -9.97
C TRP A 285 8.69 -39.07 -8.82
N ARG A 286 9.88 -39.12 -8.24
CA ARG A 286 10.32 -38.18 -7.19
C ARG A 286 10.32 -36.74 -7.71
N THR A 287 10.79 -36.53 -8.94
CA THR A 287 10.79 -35.22 -9.61
C THR A 287 9.38 -34.70 -9.86
N TYR A 288 8.45 -35.57 -10.26
CA TYR A 288 7.04 -35.18 -10.38
C TYR A 288 6.41 -34.84 -9.04
N PHE A 289 6.73 -35.60 -7.99
CA PHE A 289 6.23 -35.32 -6.65
C PHE A 289 6.68 -33.95 -6.15
N VAL A 290 7.98 -33.66 -6.21
CA VAL A 290 8.52 -32.34 -5.82
C VAL A 290 8.01 -31.22 -6.73
N ALA A 291 7.82 -31.48 -8.04
CA ALA A 291 7.26 -30.48 -8.95
C ALA A 291 5.79 -30.15 -8.63
N ASN A 292 5.00 -31.14 -8.22
CA ASN A 292 3.59 -30.93 -7.84
C ASN A 292 3.48 -30.15 -6.55
N GLU A 293 4.28 -30.50 -5.55
CA GLU A 293 4.32 -29.75 -4.29
C GLU A 293 4.81 -28.32 -4.51
N TRP A 294 5.80 -28.12 -5.39
CA TRP A 294 6.20 -26.78 -5.82
C TRP A 294 5.06 -26.04 -6.52
N ASN A 295 4.20 -26.72 -7.29
CA ASN A 295 3.04 -26.11 -7.95
C ASN A 295 1.97 -25.70 -6.93
N GLU A 296 1.70 -26.52 -5.92
CA GLU A 296 0.73 -26.23 -4.85
C GLU A 296 1.13 -24.98 -4.05
N ILE A 297 2.42 -24.83 -3.70
CA ILE A 297 2.88 -23.71 -2.86
C ILE A 297 2.96 -22.35 -3.60
N GLN A 298 2.82 -22.30 -4.93
CA GLN A 298 3.03 -21.05 -5.69
C GLN A 298 2.03 -19.95 -5.35
N THR A 299 0.77 -20.34 -5.15
CA THR A 299 -0.34 -19.44 -4.87
C THR A 299 -0.70 -19.37 -3.39
N LEU A 300 0.06 -20.08 -2.55
CA LEU A 300 -0.16 -20.10 -1.11
C LEU A 300 0.07 -18.70 -0.51
N ARG A 301 -0.92 -18.21 0.22
CA ARG A 301 -0.90 -16.94 0.96
C ARG A 301 -0.82 -17.18 2.45
N LYS A 302 -0.29 -16.20 3.18
CA LYS A 302 -0.25 -16.24 4.65
C LYS A 302 -1.64 -16.04 5.27
N ILE A 303 -2.52 -15.34 4.57
CA ILE A 303 -3.82 -14.92 5.06
C ILE A 303 -4.90 -15.76 4.36
N ASN A 304 -5.92 -16.19 5.12
CA ASN A 304 -7.09 -16.84 4.55
C ASN A 304 -8.04 -15.78 3.95
N GLN A 305 -8.18 -15.79 2.62
CA GLN A 305 -8.97 -14.79 1.89
C GLN A 305 -10.46 -14.87 2.21
N ILE A 306 -11.02 -16.07 2.36
CA ILE A 306 -12.45 -16.25 2.65
C ILE A 306 -12.77 -15.67 4.03
N PHE A 307 -11.94 -16.01 5.02
CA PHE A 307 -12.10 -15.47 6.38
C PHE A 307 -11.85 -13.96 6.41
N GLN A 308 -10.88 -13.44 5.63
CA GLN A 308 -10.63 -12.00 5.51
C GLN A 308 -11.89 -11.24 5.07
N ILE A 309 -12.51 -11.64 3.96
CA ILE A 309 -13.70 -10.96 3.44
C ILE A 309 -14.88 -11.10 4.40
N PHE A 310 -15.09 -12.30 4.96
CA PHE A 310 -16.15 -12.53 5.95
C PHE A 310 -16.01 -11.63 7.17
N ALA A 311 -14.82 -11.57 7.78
CA ALA A 311 -14.56 -10.76 8.96
C ALA A 311 -14.69 -9.26 8.65
N VAL A 312 -14.21 -8.80 7.49
CA VAL A 312 -14.37 -7.39 7.07
C VAL A 312 -15.85 -7.03 6.93
N ILE A 313 -16.64 -7.83 6.21
CA ILE A 313 -18.09 -7.60 6.07
C ILE A 313 -18.80 -7.65 7.42
N PHE A 314 -18.42 -8.57 8.31
CA PHE A 314 -18.97 -8.66 9.66
C PHE A 314 -18.76 -7.35 10.45
N PHE A 315 -17.54 -6.82 10.51
CA PHE A 315 -17.28 -5.58 11.23
C PHE A 315 -17.92 -4.35 10.57
N LEU A 316 -17.96 -4.29 9.24
CA LEU A 316 -18.56 -3.16 8.53
C LEU A 316 -20.09 -3.14 8.67
N ASN A 317 -20.76 -4.25 8.38
CA ASN A 317 -22.21 -4.30 8.24
C ASN A 317 -22.93 -4.84 9.47
N VAL A 318 -22.38 -5.87 10.13
CA VAL A 318 -23.06 -6.52 11.27
C VAL A 318 -22.80 -5.76 12.56
N VAL A 319 -21.55 -5.36 12.81
CA VAL A 319 -21.21 -4.49 13.94
C VAL A 319 -21.68 -3.05 13.68
N GLY A 320 -21.77 -2.64 12.41
CA GLY A 320 -22.34 -1.36 12.00
C GLY A 320 -21.31 -0.23 11.89
N PHE A 321 -20.02 -0.53 11.69
CA PHE A 321 -19.00 0.51 11.47
C PHE A 321 -19.31 1.38 10.24
N GLU A 322 -20.08 0.89 9.27
CA GLU A 322 -20.62 1.70 8.16
C GLU A 322 -21.34 2.97 8.63
N ASN A 323 -22.02 2.93 9.78
CA ASN A 323 -22.77 4.07 10.29
C ASN A 323 -21.88 5.26 10.71
N VAL A 324 -20.58 5.03 10.90
CA VAL A 324 -19.60 6.08 11.20
C VAL A 324 -19.18 6.81 9.92
N ALA A 325 -19.49 6.30 8.73
CA ALA A 325 -19.07 6.89 7.45
C ALA A 325 -19.89 8.12 7.00
N THR A 326 -20.89 8.52 7.78
CA THR A 326 -21.80 9.63 7.50
C THR A 326 -21.12 11.01 7.59
N LYS A 327 -21.64 12.02 6.89
CA LYS A 327 -21.11 13.41 6.88
C LYS A 327 -21.40 14.21 8.17
N ASP A 328 -22.16 13.65 9.10
CA ASP A 328 -22.41 14.22 10.43
C ASP A 328 -21.20 14.02 11.37
N PRO A 329 -21.02 14.85 12.41
CA PRO A 329 -19.97 14.64 13.40
C PRO A 329 -20.25 13.47 14.35
N ASP A 330 -21.42 12.81 14.25
CA ASP A 330 -21.76 11.68 15.10
C ASP A 330 -20.89 10.44 14.78
N GLY A 331 -20.12 10.01 15.77
CA GLY A 331 -19.25 8.83 15.72
C GLY A 331 -19.89 7.56 16.27
N ARG A 332 -21.19 7.57 16.62
CA ARG A 332 -21.87 6.38 17.14
C ARG A 332 -22.01 5.30 16.08
N ILE A 333 -21.67 4.08 16.47
CA ILE A 333 -21.77 2.87 15.64
C ILE A 333 -23.23 2.41 15.54
N ILE A 334 -23.98 2.53 16.64
CA ILE A 334 -25.40 2.18 16.71
C ILE A 334 -26.20 3.47 16.59
N LYS A 335 -27.00 3.60 15.53
CA LYS A 335 -27.90 4.73 15.29
C LYS A 335 -29.35 4.25 15.39
N ASP A 336 -30.19 5.00 16.10
CA ASP A 336 -31.61 4.71 16.21
C ASP A 336 -32.31 4.99 14.87
N THR A 337 -33.25 4.14 14.46
CA THR A 337 -33.94 4.26 13.16
C THR A 337 -34.74 5.56 13.01
N THR A 338 -35.08 6.21 14.13
CA THR A 338 -35.80 7.49 14.18
C THR A 338 -34.87 8.71 14.20
N SER A 339 -33.55 8.50 14.32
CA SER A 339 -32.57 9.58 14.32
C SER A 339 -32.24 10.04 12.90
N TYR A 340 -31.99 11.34 12.73
CA TYR A 340 -31.55 11.90 11.47
C TYR A 340 -30.24 11.24 11.01
N ARG A 341 -30.18 10.81 9.73
CA ARG A 341 -28.98 10.24 9.11
C ARG A 341 -28.55 11.12 7.93
N ALA A 342 -27.37 11.73 8.06
CA ALA A 342 -26.72 12.43 6.96
C ALA A 342 -26.23 11.46 5.88
N GLU A 343 -26.03 11.95 4.66
CA GLU A 343 -25.43 11.17 3.57
C GLU A 343 -24.04 10.65 3.94
N ASP A 344 -23.67 9.51 3.36
CA ASP A 344 -22.34 8.93 3.54
C ASP A 344 -21.27 9.74 2.78
N SER A 345 -20.08 9.83 3.36
CA SER A 345 -18.91 10.39 2.70
C SER A 345 -18.06 9.29 2.07
N THR A 346 -17.71 9.47 0.80
CA THR A 346 -16.72 8.67 0.05
C THR A 346 -15.41 8.48 0.82
N MET A 347 -14.87 9.56 1.39
CA MET A 347 -13.60 9.57 2.13
C MET A 347 -13.69 8.80 3.45
N PHE A 348 -14.79 8.94 4.20
CA PHE A 348 -14.98 8.21 5.45
C PHE A 348 -15.28 6.73 5.22
N ARG A 349 -16.05 6.39 4.19
CA ARG A 349 -16.25 5.00 3.75
C ARG A 349 -14.91 4.36 3.38
N TYR A 350 -14.07 5.06 2.62
CA TYR A 350 -12.70 4.63 2.33
C TYR A 350 -11.87 4.43 3.60
N ALA A 351 -11.88 5.39 4.53
CA ALA A 351 -11.10 5.31 5.77
C ALA A 351 -11.49 4.11 6.63
N ILE A 352 -12.79 3.91 6.86
CA ILE A 352 -13.31 2.80 7.68
C ILE A 352 -13.08 1.47 6.97
N GLY A 353 -13.41 1.38 5.69
CA GLY A 353 -13.20 0.18 4.88
C GLY A 353 -11.74 -0.26 4.86
N ALA A 354 -10.82 0.65 4.56
CA ALA A 354 -9.38 0.36 4.57
C ALA A 354 -8.86 0.02 5.97
N SER A 355 -9.31 0.72 7.01
CA SER A 355 -8.87 0.46 8.39
C SER A 355 -9.26 -0.93 8.86
N VAL A 356 -10.52 -1.32 8.65
CA VAL A 356 -11.01 -2.65 9.03
C VAL A 356 -10.29 -3.73 8.22
N TYR A 357 -10.11 -3.52 6.92
CA TYR A 357 -9.42 -4.48 6.05
C TYR A 357 -7.97 -4.73 6.53
N ILE A 358 -7.19 -3.67 6.75
CA ILE A 358 -5.80 -3.77 7.22
C ILE A 358 -5.75 -4.38 8.63
N LEU A 359 -6.67 -4.01 9.53
CA LEU A 359 -6.66 -4.51 10.90
C LEU A 359 -6.92 -6.02 10.95
N VAL A 360 -7.92 -6.51 10.20
CA VAL A 360 -8.20 -7.95 10.11
C VAL A 360 -7.01 -8.67 9.46
N ALA A 361 -6.42 -8.11 8.41
CA ALA A 361 -5.25 -8.69 7.75
C ALA A 361 -4.03 -8.78 8.69
N LEU A 362 -3.79 -7.73 9.49
CA LEU A 362 -2.72 -7.69 10.48
C LEU A 362 -2.94 -8.73 11.59
N CYS A 363 -4.16 -8.83 12.12
CA CYS A 363 -4.51 -9.84 13.13
C CYS A 363 -4.29 -11.27 12.59
N GLN A 364 -4.72 -11.53 11.35
CA GLN A 364 -4.46 -12.82 10.70
C GLN A 364 -2.97 -13.07 10.52
N TRP A 365 -2.22 -12.10 9.99
CA TRP A 365 -0.78 -12.25 9.78
C TRP A 365 -0.04 -12.55 11.09
N ILE A 366 -0.36 -11.83 12.18
CA ILE A 366 0.21 -12.09 13.51
C ILE A 366 -0.15 -13.51 13.98
N PHE A 367 -1.41 -13.93 13.84
CA PHE A 367 -1.85 -15.27 14.24
C PHE A 367 -1.12 -16.37 13.45
N PHE A 368 -1.08 -16.25 12.12
CA PHE A 368 -0.46 -17.25 11.27
C PHE A 368 1.05 -17.35 11.52
N THR A 369 1.75 -16.22 11.58
CA THR A 369 3.20 -16.22 11.76
C THR A 369 3.66 -16.56 13.18
N LEU A 370 2.95 -16.14 14.23
CA LEU A 370 3.38 -16.43 15.61
C LEU A 370 2.83 -17.75 16.16
N ILE A 371 1.65 -18.18 15.72
CA ILE A 371 0.93 -19.33 16.29
C ILE A 371 0.86 -20.47 15.28
N TYR A 372 0.27 -20.26 14.11
CA TYR A 372 0.00 -21.36 13.17
C TYR A 372 1.29 -21.99 12.61
N GLU A 373 2.19 -21.18 12.06
CA GLU A 373 3.47 -21.63 11.49
C GLU A 373 4.35 -22.32 12.56
N ARG A 374 4.24 -21.90 13.82
CA ARG A 374 5.08 -22.41 14.91
C ARG A 374 4.54 -23.69 15.56
N PHE A 375 3.22 -23.83 15.68
CA PHE A 375 2.60 -24.90 16.47
C PHE A 375 1.74 -25.86 15.66
N VAL A 376 1.33 -25.51 14.44
CA VAL A 376 0.40 -26.31 13.64
C VAL A 376 1.10 -26.85 12.41
N GLU A 377 1.48 -25.98 11.46
CA GLU A 377 1.95 -26.40 10.15
C GLU A 377 2.72 -25.28 9.45
N ASP A 378 3.91 -25.60 8.95
CA ASP A 378 4.68 -24.74 8.03
C ASP A 378 4.89 -25.48 6.71
N LYS A 379 4.02 -25.21 5.74
CA LYS A 379 4.07 -25.85 4.41
C LYS A 379 5.38 -25.54 3.65
N VAL A 380 5.96 -24.36 3.88
CA VAL A 380 7.19 -23.93 3.19
C VAL A 380 8.38 -24.75 3.70
N ARG A 381 8.48 -24.97 5.02
CA ARG A 381 9.51 -25.85 5.60
C ARG A 381 9.28 -27.32 5.28
N GLN A 382 8.04 -27.79 5.30
CA GLN A 382 7.70 -29.16 4.88
C GLN A 382 8.13 -29.43 3.44
N PHE A 383 8.04 -28.44 2.56
CA PHE A 383 8.55 -28.55 1.19
C PHE A 383 10.09 -28.72 1.16
N VAL A 384 10.83 -28.01 2.00
CA VAL A 384 12.30 -28.16 2.12
C VAL A 384 12.65 -29.56 2.64
N ASP A 385 11.94 -30.04 3.66
CA ASP A 385 12.10 -31.40 4.18
C ASP A 385 11.81 -32.45 3.11
N LEU A 386 10.74 -32.24 2.33
CA LEU A 386 10.38 -33.13 1.24
C LEU A 386 11.48 -33.20 0.17
N CYS A 387 12.10 -32.08 -0.17
CA CYS A 387 13.22 -32.04 -1.11
C CYS A 387 14.35 -32.96 -0.65
N SER A 388 14.69 -32.90 0.65
CA SER A 388 15.74 -33.74 1.25
C SER A 388 15.39 -35.23 1.31
N MET A 389 14.14 -35.56 1.63
CA MET A 389 13.64 -36.94 1.63
C MET A 389 13.58 -37.52 0.21
N SER A 390 13.26 -36.69 -0.78
CA SER A 390 13.15 -37.09 -2.19
C SER A 390 14.49 -37.12 -2.92
N ASN A 391 15.58 -36.71 -2.28
CA ASN A 391 16.92 -36.59 -2.87
C ASN A 391 16.94 -35.66 -4.11
N ILE A 392 16.19 -34.55 -4.06
CA ILE A 392 16.05 -33.58 -5.13
C ILE A 392 16.27 -32.17 -4.60
N SER A 393 17.18 -31.42 -5.23
CA SER A 393 17.36 -29.99 -4.93
C SER A 393 16.58 -29.11 -5.90
N VAL A 394 16.12 -27.96 -5.41
CA VAL A 394 15.42 -26.96 -6.22
C VAL A 394 16.36 -25.78 -6.48
N PHE A 395 16.56 -25.47 -7.76
CA PHE A 395 17.43 -24.38 -8.21
C PHE A 395 16.58 -23.33 -8.93
N VAL A 396 16.30 -22.21 -8.25
CA VAL A 396 15.41 -21.15 -8.72
C VAL A 396 16.24 -19.95 -9.17
N MET A 397 16.41 -19.73 -10.47
CA MET A 397 17.02 -18.52 -11.00
C MET A 397 15.93 -17.47 -11.26
N ALA A 398 15.72 -16.59 -10.28
CA ALA A 398 14.81 -15.46 -10.41
C ALA A 398 15.31 -14.41 -11.43
N HIS A 399 16.63 -14.23 -11.50
CA HIS A 399 17.32 -13.40 -12.48
C HIS A 399 18.56 -14.12 -13.02
N ALA A 400 19.23 -13.53 -14.01
CA ALA A 400 20.39 -14.14 -14.67
C ALA A 400 21.57 -14.44 -13.72
N GLN A 401 21.81 -13.55 -12.73
CA GLN A 401 22.89 -13.69 -11.74
C GLN A 401 22.36 -13.79 -10.31
N PHE A 402 21.07 -14.06 -10.11
CA PHE A 402 20.48 -14.11 -8.77
C PHE A 402 19.35 -15.12 -8.69
N GLY A 403 19.22 -15.77 -7.54
CA GLY A 403 18.08 -16.62 -7.26
C GLY A 403 18.14 -17.28 -5.89
N TYR A 404 17.50 -18.44 -5.79
CA TYR A 404 17.37 -19.20 -4.56
C TYR A 404 17.72 -20.67 -4.80
N TYR A 405 18.30 -21.30 -3.80
CA TYR A 405 18.66 -22.71 -3.82
C TYR A 405 18.10 -23.40 -2.59
N VAL A 406 17.36 -24.49 -2.81
CA VAL A 406 16.91 -25.41 -1.77
C VAL A 406 17.70 -26.70 -1.91
N HIS A 407 18.48 -27.00 -0.88
CA HIS A 407 19.30 -28.19 -0.82
C HIS A 407 18.47 -29.39 -0.37
N GLY A 408 18.31 -30.37 -1.27
CA GLY A 408 17.59 -31.60 -0.99
C GLY A 408 18.42 -32.85 -1.29
N LYS A 409 19.75 -32.78 -1.21
CA LYS A 409 20.58 -33.99 -1.31
C LYS A 409 20.39 -34.80 -0.03
N SER A 410 19.92 -36.04 -0.16
CA SER A 410 19.70 -36.90 0.99
C SER A 410 21.03 -37.26 1.64
N VAL A 411 21.06 -37.27 2.98
CA VAL A 411 22.23 -37.70 3.78
C VAL A 411 22.61 -39.16 3.50
N HIS A 412 21.63 -39.98 3.10
CA HIS A 412 21.81 -41.40 2.75
C HIS A 412 22.23 -41.60 1.29
N GLY A 413 22.19 -40.54 0.46
CA GLY A 413 22.56 -40.55 -0.96
C GLY A 413 21.64 -41.35 -1.88
N LYS A 414 20.51 -41.85 -1.37
CA LYS A 414 19.46 -42.55 -2.11
C LYS A 414 18.09 -42.27 -1.48
N ALA A 415 17.06 -42.13 -2.30
CA ALA A 415 15.66 -41.99 -1.85
C ALA A 415 14.76 -43.16 -2.31
N ASP A 416 15.04 -43.76 -3.47
CA ASP A 416 14.23 -44.86 -4.02
C ASP A 416 14.51 -46.19 -3.30
N THR A 417 13.93 -46.35 -2.10
CA THR A 417 14.10 -47.52 -1.23
C THR A 417 12.77 -48.13 -0.79
N ASN A 418 12.84 -49.31 -0.18
CA ASN A 418 11.66 -49.97 0.37
C ASN A 418 11.27 -49.35 1.72
N MET A 419 10.03 -49.56 2.17
CA MET A 419 9.52 -49.01 3.44
C MET A 419 10.39 -49.35 4.65
N GLY A 420 10.91 -50.58 4.74
CA GLY A 420 11.80 -50.98 5.83
C GLY A 420 13.11 -50.18 5.87
N ASP A 421 13.76 -50.02 4.71
CA ASP A 421 14.98 -49.23 4.58
C ASP A 421 14.73 -47.76 4.96
N MET A 422 13.58 -47.20 4.58
CA MET A 422 13.19 -45.82 4.91
C MET A 422 13.04 -45.62 6.42
N PHE A 423 12.41 -46.57 7.13
CA PHE A 423 12.33 -46.50 8.60
C PHE A 423 13.72 -46.58 9.25
N ASP A 424 14.60 -47.43 8.75
CA ASP A 424 15.97 -47.51 9.24
C ASP A 424 16.76 -46.21 8.99
N MET A 425 16.55 -45.56 7.85
CA MET A 425 17.14 -44.25 7.53
C MET A 425 16.68 -43.16 8.49
N MET A 426 15.37 -43.07 8.74
CA MET A 426 14.79 -42.09 9.65
C MET A 426 15.27 -42.33 11.10
N ARG A 427 15.33 -43.59 11.53
CA ARG A 427 15.85 -43.93 12.86
C ARG A 427 17.32 -43.51 13.02
N ARG A 428 18.16 -43.73 12.01
CA ARG A 428 19.57 -43.30 12.05
C ARG A 428 19.73 -41.79 12.09
N GLU A 429 18.80 -41.06 11.50
CA GLU A 429 18.77 -39.60 11.57
C GLU A 429 18.30 -39.11 12.94
N GLU A 430 17.29 -39.74 13.52
CA GLU A 430 16.82 -39.45 14.90
C GLU A 430 17.91 -39.75 15.95
N GLU A 431 18.67 -40.82 15.74
CA GLU A 431 19.80 -41.22 16.60
C GLU A 431 21.10 -40.42 16.32
N ASP A 432 21.08 -39.43 15.42
CA ASP A 432 22.24 -38.61 15.00
C ASP A 432 23.45 -39.45 14.52
N LEU A 433 23.17 -40.60 13.90
CA LEU A 433 24.17 -41.53 13.34
C LEU A 433 24.55 -41.18 11.90
N CYS A 434 24.01 -40.10 11.35
CA CYS A 434 24.23 -39.63 9.98
C CYS A 434 24.70 -38.17 9.98
N GLY A 435 25.28 -37.72 8.87
CA GLY A 435 25.55 -36.30 8.69
C GLY A 435 24.26 -35.48 8.67
N LYS A 436 24.36 -34.19 9.00
CA LYS A 436 23.24 -33.25 8.94
C LYS A 436 22.79 -32.96 7.51
N ARG A 437 21.55 -32.48 7.34
CA ARG A 437 20.91 -32.24 6.04
C ARG A 437 21.41 -31.03 5.25
N GLY A 438 22.27 -30.19 5.84
CA GLY A 438 22.72 -28.96 5.20
C GLY A 438 23.72 -29.15 4.07
N LEU A 439 23.93 -28.06 3.30
CA LEU A 439 24.87 -28.06 2.19
C LEU A 439 26.34 -28.16 2.65
N LEU A 440 26.66 -27.53 3.78
CA LEU A 440 27.98 -27.61 4.39
C LEU A 440 28.02 -28.79 5.38
N PRO A 441 29.19 -29.45 5.57
CA PRO A 441 29.33 -30.46 6.60
C PRO A 441 28.93 -29.90 7.96
N ASP A 442 28.19 -30.71 8.73
CA ASP A 442 27.74 -30.41 10.10
C ASP A 442 26.79 -29.20 10.25
N THR A 443 26.15 -28.74 9.18
CA THR A 443 25.09 -27.71 9.25
C THR A 443 23.72 -28.28 8.91
N ASP A 444 22.67 -27.67 9.46
CA ASP A 444 21.27 -27.98 9.14
C ASP A 444 20.68 -27.00 8.12
N GLN A 445 21.49 -26.08 7.61
CA GLN A 445 21.04 -25.04 6.68
C GLN A 445 20.82 -25.61 5.27
N GLN A 446 19.57 -25.61 4.82
CA GLN A 446 19.19 -26.18 3.52
C GLN A 446 18.81 -25.11 2.48
N THR A 447 18.40 -23.93 2.90
CA THR A 447 17.96 -22.86 2.01
C THR A 447 19.03 -21.79 1.88
N PHE A 448 19.20 -21.27 0.66
CA PHE A 448 20.23 -20.28 0.34
C PHE A 448 19.73 -19.27 -0.67
N MET A 449 20.14 -18.03 -0.50
CA MET A 449 20.04 -17.01 -1.54
C MET A 449 21.33 -16.98 -2.35
N MET A 450 21.26 -17.09 -3.66
CA MET A 450 22.43 -17.26 -4.52
C MET A 450 22.68 -16.03 -5.40
N ALA A 451 23.92 -15.54 -5.39
CA ALA A 451 24.46 -14.67 -6.40
C ALA A 451 25.36 -15.50 -7.34
N LEU A 452 24.97 -15.58 -8.61
CA LEU A 452 25.51 -16.55 -9.56
C LEU A 452 26.57 -15.94 -10.49
N PRO A 453 27.65 -16.68 -10.82
CA PRO A 453 28.62 -16.26 -11.83
C PRO A 453 27.99 -16.11 -13.20
N ARG A 454 28.46 -15.12 -13.97
CA ARG A 454 27.99 -14.90 -15.35
C ARG A 454 28.21 -16.12 -16.25
N LYS A 455 29.33 -16.81 -16.05
CA LYS A 455 29.70 -18.01 -16.82
C LYS A 455 28.70 -19.16 -16.65
N LEU A 456 28.09 -19.28 -15.46
CA LEU A 456 27.10 -20.33 -15.18
C LEU A 456 25.86 -20.12 -16.06
N ARG A 457 25.36 -18.88 -16.11
CA ARG A 457 24.17 -18.54 -16.90
C ARG A 457 24.38 -18.78 -18.39
N VAL A 458 25.53 -18.37 -18.94
CA VAL A 458 25.85 -18.56 -20.36
C VAL A 458 25.90 -20.06 -20.72
N LYS A 459 26.52 -20.89 -19.88
CA LYS A 459 26.54 -22.35 -20.09
C LYS A 459 25.12 -22.95 -20.02
N TYR A 460 24.32 -22.54 -19.03
CA TYR A 460 22.93 -22.97 -18.89
C TYR A 460 22.09 -22.65 -20.14
N GLU A 461 22.14 -21.40 -20.61
CA GLU A 461 21.40 -20.96 -21.81
C GLU A 461 21.84 -21.69 -23.07
N THR A 462 23.15 -21.96 -23.21
CA THR A 462 23.69 -22.72 -24.34
C THR A 462 23.12 -24.14 -24.40
N VAL A 463 22.96 -24.80 -23.25
CA VAL A 463 22.41 -26.17 -23.17
C VAL A 463 20.89 -26.17 -23.38
N MET A 464 20.18 -25.14 -22.93
CA MET A 464 18.73 -25.02 -23.10
C MET A 464 18.29 -24.49 -24.48
N LEU A 465 19.19 -23.85 -25.23
CA LEU A 465 18.89 -23.27 -26.54
C LEU A 465 18.27 -24.25 -27.55
N PRO A 466 18.78 -25.49 -27.73
CA PRO A 466 18.18 -26.45 -28.66
C PRO A 466 16.72 -26.77 -28.30
N VAL A 467 16.42 -26.92 -27.01
CA VAL A 467 15.07 -27.19 -26.51
C VAL A 467 14.13 -26.00 -26.75
N ALA A 468 14.63 -24.78 -26.53
CA ALA A 468 13.87 -23.57 -26.77
C ALA A 468 13.54 -23.36 -28.26
N LEU A 469 14.49 -23.67 -29.15
CA LEU A 469 14.30 -23.59 -30.61
C LEU A 469 13.29 -24.62 -31.12
N GLU A 470 13.30 -25.84 -30.56
CA GLU A 470 12.30 -26.87 -30.87
C GLU A 470 10.89 -26.47 -30.41
N GLY A 471 10.76 -25.83 -29.24
CA GLY A 471 9.46 -25.37 -28.73
C GLY A 471 8.85 -24.18 -29.48
N SER A 472 9.67 -23.40 -30.19
CA SER A 472 9.22 -22.17 -30.88
C SER A 472 8.86 -22.38 -32.35
N GLY A 473 9.02 -23.59 -32.89
CA GLY A 473 8.76 -23.90 -34.31
C GLY A 473 9.67 -23.19 -35.32
N ALA A 474 10.66 -22.41 -34.85
CA ALA A 474 11.50 -21.52 -35.65
C ALA A 474 12.55 -22.27 -36.50
N VAL A 475 12.84 -23.53 -36.17
CA VAL A 475 13.69 -24.40 -36.98
C VAL A 475 12.77 -25.32 -37.77
N GLY A 476 12.63 -25.06 -39.08
CA GLY A 476 11.73 -25.73 -40.04
C GLY A 476 11.51 -27.23 -39.80
N GLY A 477 10.56 -27.53 -38.91
CA GLY A 477 10.36 -28.85 -38.31
C GLY A 477 9.11 -29.55 -38.83
N ALA A 478 8.69 -29.28 -40.06
CA ALA A 478 7.69 -30.08 -40.74
C ALA A 478 8.32 -31.43 -41.13
N GLY A 479 8.47 -32.36 -40.17
CA GLY A 479 8.93 -33.73 -40.43
C GLY A 479 9.76 -34.45 -39.36
N LYS A 480 10.09 -33.83 -38.21
CA LYS A 480 10.80 -34.54 -37.13
C LYS A 480 9.85 -35.46 -36.35
N SER A 481 10.25 -36.70 -36.13
CA SER A 481 9.48 -37.66 -35.32
C SER A 481 9.36 -37.16 -33.87
N LYS A 482 8.23 -37.47 -33.21
CA LYS A 482 8.02 -37.17 -31.79
C LYS A 482 9.14 -37.74 -30.90
N GLU A 483 9.72 -38.86 -31.31
CA GLU A 483 10.82 -39.54 -30.62
C GLU A 483 12.10 -38.70 -30.60
N THR A 484 12.44 -38.03 -31.69
CA THR A 484 13.61 -37.13 -31.73
C THR A 484 13.45 -35.97 -30.75
N ILE A 485 12.25 -35.40 -30.64
CA ILE A 485 11.95 -34.29 -29.71
C ILE A 485 12.09 -34.76 -28.25
N ILE A 486 11.57 -35.94 -27.93
CA ILE A 486 11.67 -36.53 -26.59
C ILE A 486 13.13 -36.81 -26.24
N ASN A 487 13.92 -37.32 -27.18
CA ASN A 487 15.34 -37.58 -26.99
C ASN A 487 16.14 -36.28 -26.79
N THR A 488 15.85 -35.22 -27.55
CA THR A 488 16.50 -33.90 -27.34
C THR A 488 16.22 -33.38 -25.93
N LYS A 489 14.95 -33.40 -25.48
CA LYS A 489 14.57 -32.95 -24.13
C LYS A 489 15.24 -33.77 -23.03
N THR A 490 15.25 -35.10 -23.17
CA THR A 490 15.85 -36.00 -22.19
C THR A 490 17.36 -35.80 -22.09
N ASN A 491 18.03 -35.64 -23.23
CA ASN A 491 19.47 -35.37 -23.26
C ASN A 491 19.79 -34.01 -22.63
N ALA A 492 19.01 -32.96 -22.96
CA ALA A 492 19.16 -31.65 -22.36
C ALA A 492 19.00 -31.70 -20.84
N TYR A 493 17.96 -32.39 -20.33
CA TYR A 493 17.77 -32.59 -18.89
C TYR A 493 19.01 -33.23 -18.24
N ASN A 494 19.51 -34.34 -18.80
CA ASN A 494 20.67 -35.05 -18.24
C ASN A 494 21.95 -34.19 -18.23
N VAL A 495 22.18 -33.41 -19.30
CA VAL A 495 23.34 -32.51 -19.39
C VAL A 495 23.24 -31.39 -18.36
N VAL A 496 22.06 -30.78 -18.21
CA VAL A 496 21.83 -29.71 -17.23
C VAL A 496 21.91 -30.25 -15.80
N ASN A 497 21.30 -31.40 -15.52
CA ASN A 497 21.34 -32.03 -14.19
C ASN A 497 22.79 -32.30 -13.78
N LYS A 498 23.59 -32.92 -14.66
CA LYS A 498 25.01 -33.19 -14.39
C LYS A 498 25.83 -31.91 -14.23
N PHE A 499 25.53 -30.87 -15.02
CA PHE A 499 26.20 -29.58 -14.92
C PHE A 499 25.92 -28.87 -13.59
N LEU A 500 24.64 -28.77 -13.19
CA LEU A 500 24.25 -28.10 -11.96
C LEU A 500 24.64 -28.89 -10.71
N ALA A 501 24.48 -30.22 -10.72
CA ALA A 501 25.00 -31.09 -9.66
C ALA A 501 26.51 -30.93 -9.52
N GLY A 502 27.23 -30.88 -10.65
CA GLY A 502 28.66 -30.65 -10.65
C GLY A 502 29.08 -29.27 -10.17
N PHE A 503 28.26 -28.24 -10.39
CA PHE A 503 28.50 -26.90 -9.84
C PHE A 503 28.34 -26.89 -8.32
N VAL A 504 27.28 -27.51 -7.79
CA VAL A 504 27.01 -27.58 -6.35
C VAL A 504 28.07 -28.40 -5.61
N ASP A 505 28.55 -29.51 -6.20
CA ASP A 505 29.60 -30.39 -5.64
C ASP A 505 31.04 -29.84 -5.85
N HIS A 506 31.22 -28.57 -6.25
CA HIS A 506 32.53 -27.94 -6.52
C HIS A 506 33.40 -28.69 -7.55
N SER A 507 32.79 -29.53 -8.39
CA SER A 507 33.52 -30.36 -9.37
C SER A 507 34.02 -29.54 -10.58
N LEU A 508 33.40 -28.39 -10.85
CA LEU A 508 33.70 -27.50 -11.96
C LEU A 508 34.70 -26.40 -11.54
N LYS A 509 36.00 -26.65 -11.70
CA LYS A 509 37.07 -25.70 -11.31
C LYS A 509 36.95 -24.30 -11.93
N GLU A 510 36.27 -24.15 -13.06
CA GLU A 510 36.08 -22.86 -13.75
C GLU A 510 34.97 -21.99 -13.16
N ILE A 511 34.03 -22.60 -12.44
CA ILE A 511 32.80 -21.96 -11.92
C ILE A 511 32.62 -22.46 -10.50
N ASP A 512 33.02 -21.64 -9.55
CA ASP A 512 33.03 -21.98 -8.14
C ASP A 512 32.15 -21.00 -7.33
N TYR A 513 31.77 -21.38 -6.11
CA TYR A 513 31.02 -20.54 -5.18
C TYR A 513 31.54 -20.62 -3.75
N VAL A 514 31.20 -19.62 -2.94
CA VAL A 514 31.50 -19.54 -1.50
C VAL A 514 30.21 -19.37 -0.72
N VAL A 515 30.09 -20.04 0.42
CA VAL A 515 28.99 -19.84 1.36
C VAL A 515 29.37 -18.75 2.36
N LYS A 516 28.52 -17.75 2.57
CA LYS A 516 28.77 -16.60 3.45
C LYS A 516 27.47 -16.06 4.06
N ASP A 517 27.50 -15.45 5.23
CA ASP A 517 26.36 -14.70 5.76
C ASP A 517 26.25 -13.30 5.15
N LYS A 518 25.02 -12.79 5.03
CA LYS A 518 24.77 -11.38 4.70
C LYS A 518 25.20 -10.48 5.85
N THR A 519 25.80 -9.35 5.53
CA THR A 519 25.99 -8.29 6.52
C THR A 519 24.65 -7.64 6.86
N LEU A 520 24.54 -7.00 8.04
CA LEU A 520 23.31 -6.31 8.46
C LEU A 520 22.85 -5.28 7.42
N LEU A 521 23.78 -4.56 6.80
CA LEU A 521 23.47 -3.59 5.76
C LEU A 521 22.92 -4.27 4.50
N GLU A 522 23.51 -5.39 4.07
CA GLU A 522 23.02 -6.19 2.92
C GLU A 522 21.63 -6.78 3.18
N SER A 523 21.36 -7.15 4.44
CA SER A 523 20.05 -7.66 4.87
C SER A 523 18.97 -6.58 4.84
N ILE A 524 19.22 -5.42 5.47
CA ILE A 524 18.27 -4.29 5.51
C ILE A 524 18.01 -3.73 4.10
N MET A 525 19.06 -3.56 3.31
CA MET A 525 18.98 -2.91 2.00
C MET A 525 18.57 -3.88 0.89
N ASP A 526 18.47 -5.18 1.18
CA ASP A 526 18.21 -6.24 0.19
C ASP A 526 19.16 -6.14 -1.02
N THR A 527 20.45 -5.98 -0.76
CA THR A 527 21.49 -5.86 -1.79
C THR A 527 22.67 -6.73 -1.46
N GLU A 528 23.27 -7.33 -2.48
CA GLU A 528 24.56 -7.99 -2.41
C GLU A 528 25.62 -6.95 -2.78
N PHE A 529 26.54 -6.54 -1.88
CA PHE A 529 27.54 -5.51 -2.24
C PHE A 529 28.73 -6.10 -3.00
N LEU A 530 29.08 -7.35 -2.70
CA LEU A 530 30.16 -8.06 -3.38
C LEU A 530 29.81 -8.33 -4.86
N ASP A 531 30.82 -8.30 -5.72
CA ASP A 531 30.67 -8.70 -7.12
C ASP A 531 30.80 -10.22 -7.22
N ALA A 532 29.69 -10.90 -7.52
CA ALA A 532 29.65 -12.35 -7.70
C ALA A 532 29.86 -12.79 -9.17
N SER A 533 30.31 -11.88 -10.04
CA SER A 533 30.45 -12.16 -11.47
C SER A 533 31.48 -13.26 -11.78
N GLU A 534 32.56 -13.32 -11.01
CA GLU A 534 33.63 -14.33 -11.18
C GLU A 534 33.41 -15.58 -10.31
N LYS A 535 33.11 -15.37 -9.02
CA LYS A 535 32.86 -16.44 -8.05
C LYS A 535 31.48 -16.26 -7.42
N GLY A 536 30.69 -17.33 -7.40
CA GLY A 536 29.34 -17.30 -6.87
C GLY A 536 29.33 -17.14 -5.36
N ILE A 537 28.24 -16.62 -4.81
CA ILE A 537 28.07 -16.48 -3.37
C ILE A 537 26.72 -17.09 -2.99
N PHE A 538 26.74 -18.01 -2.04
CA PHE A 538 25.55 -18.59 -1.42
C PHE A 538 25.41 -17.95 -0.05
N TYR A 539 24.36 -17.16 0.11
CA TYR A 539 24.01 -16.53 1.36
C TYR A 539 23.17 -17.47 2.20
N ASN A 540 23.62 -17.75 3.43
CA ASN A 540 22.79 -18.42 4.42
C ASN A 540 21.56 -17.56 4.71
N ASP A 541 20.42 -18.20 4.94
CA ASP A 541 19.16 -17.52 5.24
C ASP A 541 18.40 -18.18 6.41
N ASP A 542 17.31 -17.57 6.84
CA ASP A 542 16.52 -18.08 7.97
C ASP A 542 15.42 -19.07 7.53
N GLY A 543 15.55 -19.72 6.37
CA GLY A 543 14.54 -20.66 5.86
C GLY A 543 13.48 -20.08 4.91
N HIS A 544 13.43 -18.75 4.77
CA HIS A 544 12.30 -18.03 4.15
C HIS A 544 12.69 -17.12 2.96
N SER A 545 13.92 -17.18 2.43
CA SER A 545 14.29 -16.26 1.33
C SER A 545 13.57 -16.58 0.02
N PHE A 546 13.38 -17.87 -0.26
CA PHE A 546 12.78 -18.32 -1.52
C PHE A 546 11.27 -18.02 -1.59
N ASP A 547 10.64 -17.73 -0.47
CA ASP A 547 9.25 -17.29 -0.33
C ASP A 547 8.93 -16.10 -1.26
N ARG A 548 9.92 -15.27 -1.56
CA ARG A 548 9.80 -14.14 -2.49
C ARG A 548 9.51 -14.54 -3.93
N ALA A 549 9.82 -15.77 -4.33
CA ALA A 549 9.43 -16.34 -5.62
C ALA A 549 7.95 -16.78 -5.65
N LEU A 550 7.32 -16.89 -4.48
CA LEU A 550 5.93 -17.30 -4.27
C LEU A 550 5.07 -16.10 -3.88
N PHE A 551 3.75 -16.30 -3.78
CA PHE A 551 2.85 -15.32 -3.18
C PHE A 551 3.12 -15.11 -1.69
N TYR A 552 3.54 -16.17 -1.00
CA TYR A 552 3.85 -16.19 0.43
C TYR A 552 4.81 -15.07 0.88
N GLY A 553 5.89 -14.81 0.12
CA GLY A 553 6.85 -13.76 0.45
C GLY A 553 6.43 -12.34 0.05
N ASN A 554 5.32 -12.17 -0.67
CA ASN A 554 4.84 -10.89 -1.19
C ASN A 554 3.46 -10.50 -0.61
N GLU A 555 3.08 -11.08 0.53
CA GLU A 555 1.76 -10.87 1.15
C GLU A 555 1.41 -9.40 1.36
N SER A 556 2.37 -8.56 1.78
CA SER A 556 2.11 -7.13 2.01
C SER A 556 1.69 -6.40 0.72
N ALA A 557 2.26 -6.77 -0.43
CA ALA A 557 1.88 -6.20 -1.71
C ALA A 557 0.47 -6.64 -2.12
N LEU A 558 0.13 -7.91 -1.88
CA LEU A 558 -1.19 -8.47 -2.13
C LEU A 558 -2.25 -7.81 -1.24
N VAL A 559 -2.02 -7.69 0.08
CA VAL A 559 -2.97 -7.06 1.01
C VAL A 559 -3.25 -5.60 0.66
N VAL A 560 -2.22 -4.82 0.29
CA VAL A 560 -2.42 -3.42 -0.14
C VAL A 560 -3.23 -3.36 -1.43
N PHE A 561 -2.98 -4.26 -2.38
CA PHE A 561 -3.78 -4.34 -3.60
C PHE A 561 -5.24 -4.71 -3.28
N ASP A 562 -5.48 -5.74 -2.48
CA ASP A 562 -6.84 -6.18 -2.12
C ASP A 562 -7.61 -5.09 -1.37
N THR A 563 -6.91 -4.34 -0.49
CA THR A 563 -7.49 -3.19 0.24
C THR A 563 -7.91 -2.09 -0.73
N LEU A 564 -7.03 -1.68 -1.64
CA LEU A 564 -7.32 -0.66 -2.65
C LEU A 564 -8.46 -1.11 -3.58
N LEU A 565 -8.47 -2.38 -3.97
CA LEU A 565 -9.50 -2.98 -4.82
C LEU A 565 -10.86 -2.95 -4.12
N PHE A 566 -10.93 -3.41 -2.87
CA PHE A 566 -12.13 -3.36 -2.04
C PHE A 566 -12.67 -1.92 -1.94
N CYS A 567 -11.80 -0.97 -1.65
CA CYS A 567 -12.18 0.43 -1.53
C CYS A 567 -12.67 1.07 -2.84
N ILE A 568 -12.10 0.72 -4.00
CA ILE A 568 -12.58 1.24 -5.29
C ILE A 568 -13.92 0.66 -5.68
N ILE A 569 -14.12 -0.64 -5.43
CA ILE A 569 -15.40 -1.27 -5.70
C ILE A 569 -16.46 -0.65 -4.78
N ASP A 570 -16.17 -0.42 -3.50
CA ASP A 570 -17.07 0.32 -2.62
C ASP A 570 -17.31 1.76 -3.10
N LEU A 571 -16.29 2.47 -3.61
CA LEU A 571 -16.47 3.81 -4.16
C LEU A 571 -17.47 3.83 -5.33
N ILE A 572 -17.43 2.82 -6.21
CA ILE A 572 -18.30 2.72 -7.39
C ILE A 572 -19.74 2.32 -7.01
N PHE A 573 -19.89 1.33 -6.12
CA PHE A 573 -21.19 0.71 -5.85
C PHE A 573 -21.84 1.14 -4.53
N GLN A 574 -21.11 1.83 -3.66
CA GLN A 574 -21.54 2.25 -2.31
C GLN A 574 -22.13 1.08 -1.50
N ASN A 575 -21.49 -0.09 -1.59
CA ASN A 575 -21.95 -1.32 -0.95
C ASN A 575 -20.77 -2.22 -0.58
N PHE A 576 -20.53 -2.37 0.73
CA PHE A 576 -19.42 -3.17 1.26
C PHE A 576 -19.55 -4.68 1.00
N VAL A 577 -20.78 -5.22 0.94
CA VAL A 577 -20.99 -6.65 0.66
C VAL A 577 -20.61 -6.96 -0.78
N LEU A 578 -21.09 -6.14 -1.72
CA LEU A 578 -20.73 -6.30 -3.13
C LEU A 578 -19.23 -6.08 -3.35
N ALA A 579 -18.64 -5.09 -2.65
CA ALA A 579 -17.20 -4.87 -2.67
C ALA A 579 -16.42 -6.11 -2.21
N GLY A 580 -16.81 -6.74 -1.10
CA GLY A 580 -16.14 -7.94 -0.61
C GLY A 580 -16.22 -9.12 -1.58
N VAL A 581 -17.40 -9.38 -2.17
CA VAL A 581 -17.59 -10.48 -3.14
C VAL A 581 -16.77 -10.25 -4.40
N LEU A 582 -16.81 -9.04 -4.98
CA LEU A 582 -16.05 -8.74 -6.19
C LEU A 582 -14.54 -8.74 -5.96
N THR A 583 -14.07 -8.24 -4.80
CA THR A 583 -12.65 -8.34 -4.41
C THR A 583 -12.21 -9.80 -4.32
N TYR A 584 -13.00 -10.68 -3.71
CA TYR A 584 -12.70 -12.11 -3.66
C TYR A 584 -12.59 -12.73 -5.05
N LEU A 585 -13.58 -12.48 -5.92
CA LEU A 585 -13.58 -13.04 -7.28
C LEU A 585 -12.37 -12.58 -8.11
N ILE A 586 -11.99 -11.31 -8.03
CA ILE A 586 -10.83 -10.78 -8.74
C ILE A 586 -9.53 -11.36 -8.19
N THR A 587 -9.42 -11.51 -6.86
CA THR A 587 -8.23 -12.10 -6.22
C THR A 587 -8.07 -13.57 -6.60
N GLU A 588 -9.18 -14.31 -6.68
CA GLU A 588 -9.19 -15.70 -7.13
C GLU A 588 -8.79 -15.81 -8.62
N LEU A 589 -9.28 -14.90 -9.47
CA LEU A 589 -8.86 -14.82 -10.87
C LEU A 589 -7.34 -14.56 -11.01
N ILE A 590 -6.78 -13.71 -10.16
CA ILE A 590 -5.34 -13.45 -10.11
C ILE A 590 -4.56 -14.70 -9.68
N ALA A 591 -5.06 -15.42 -8.66
CA ALA A 591 -4.45 -16.67 -8.21
C ALA A 591 -4.49 -17.74 -9.32
N MET A 592 -5.63 -17.90 -10.00
CA MET A 592 -5.77 -18.81 -11.14
C MET A 592 -4.83 -18.44 -12.30
N ALA A 593 -4.67 -17.16 -12.60
CA ALA A 593 -3.74 -16.68 -13.63
C ALA A 593 -2.28 -16.99 -13.26
N ARG A 594 -1.91 -16.82 -11.99
CA ARG A 594 -0.58 -17.16 -11.46
C ARG A 594 -0.31 -18.66 -11.49
N ASP A 595 -1.27 -19.48 -11.07
CA ASP A 595 -1.16 -20.94 -11.11
C ASP A 595 -1.00 -21.45 -12.55
N SER A 596 -1.87 -20.99 -13.45
CA SER A 596 -1.81 -21.39 -14.86
C SER A 596 -0.49 -20.98 -15.53
N GLY A 597 -0.05 -19.74 -15.32
CA GLY A 597 1.23 -19.25 -15.85
C GLY A 597 2.44 -19.94 -15.22
N GLY A 598 2.38 -20.17 -13.91
CA GLY A 598 3.39 -20.87 -13.12
C GLY A 598 3.58 -22.32 -13.55
N ARG A 599 2.49 -23.06 -13.67
CA ARG A 599 2.46 -24.45 -14.13
C ARG A 599 3.03 -24.62 -15.53
N MET A 600 2.64 -23.73 -16.45
CA MET A 600 3.16 -23.74 -17.82
C MET A 600 4.67 -23.46 -17.85
N ASN A 601 5.13 -22.49 -17.06
CA ASN A 601 6.55 -22.20 -16.95
C ASN A 601 7.33 -23.33 -16.27
N LEU A 602 6.81 -23.91 -15.19
CA LEU A 602 7.41 -25.04 -14.49
C LEU A 602 7.61 -26.23 -15.43
N ALA A 603 6.58 -26.64 -16.17
CA ALA A 603 6.69 -27.70 -17.18
C ALA A 603 7.75 -27.38 -18.24
N LYS A 604 7.78 -26.14 -18.73
CA LYS A 604 8.73 -25.70 -19.76
C LYS A 604 10.19 -25.73 -19.26
N LYS A 605 10.44 -25.32 -18.01
CA LYS A 605 11.79 -25.16 -17.46
C LYS A 605 12.35 -26.41 -16.81
N THR A 606 11.51 -27.20 -16.17
CA THR A 606 11.89 -28.50 -15.59
C THR A 606 11.88 -29.64 -16.60
N LEU A 607 11.35 -29.41 -17.82
CA LEU A 607 11.17 -30.40 -18.89
C LEU A 607 10.23 -31.55 -18.52
N VAL A 608 9.47 -31.39 -17.43
CA VAL A 608 8.37 -32.25 -17.01
C VAL A 608 7.16 -32.07 -17.93
N ASP A 609 6.45 -33.15 -18.22
CA ASP A 609 5.20 -33.08 -18.97
C ASP A 609 4.11 -32.44 -18.10
N GLN A 610 3.46 -31.41 -18.65
CA GLN A 610 2.43 -30.61 -17.97
C GLN A 610 1.28 -31.47 -17.44
N ARG A 611 0.98 -32.63 -18.04
CA ARG A 611 -0.11 -33.52 -17.60
C ARG A 611 0.10 -34.11 -16.21
N PHE A 612 1.35 -34.13 -15.73
CA PHE A 612 1.67 -34.62 -14.39
C PHE A 612 1.63 -33.52 -13.34
N LEU A 613 1.54 -32.24 -13.75
CA LEU A 613 1.42 -31.08 -12.87
C LEU A 613 -0.05 -30.81 -12.55
N ILE A 614 -0.46 -31.21 -11.35
CA ILE A 614 -1.84 -31.11 -10.86
C ILE A 614 -2.07 -29.75 -10.20
#